data_AF-A0A7M2QSM4-F1
#
_entry.id   AF-A0A7M2QSM4-F1
#
_cell.length_a   1.000
_cell.length_b   1.000
_cell.length_c   1.000
_cell.angle_alpha   90.00
_cell.angle_beta   90.00
_cell.angle_gamma   90.00
#
_symmetry.space_group_name_H-M   'P 1'
#
loop_
_entity.id
_entity.type
_entity.pdbx_description
1 polymer ?
#
loop_
_entity_poly.entity_id
_entity_poly.type
_entity_poly.pdbx_seq_one_letter_code
_entity_poly.pdbx_strand_id
1 'polypeptide(L)' 'MKTLDLIFIKKQRLILKKTLKDMAESLDMKNPSTYLKYETGAYCFRAEHLPRLAEALDCEISDFFTSDVAKTAI' A
#
# COMPACT_ATOMS: atom_id res chain seq x y z
N MET A 1 -2.12 -0.38 -17.89
CA MET A 1 -1.88 0.47 -16.71
C MET A 1 -1.60 -0.45 -15.54
N LYS A 2 -0.45 -0.30 -14.85
CA LYS A 2 -0.18 -1.07 -13.63
C LYS A 2 -1.04 -0.49 -12.51
N THR A 3 -2.11 -1.17 -12.15
CA THR A 3 -2.98 -0.79 -11.02
C THR A 3 -2.31 -1.20 -9.71
N LEU A 4 -2.43 -0.35 -8.70
CA LEU A 4 -1.92 -0.64 -7.36
C LEU A 4 -2.80 -1.71 -6.70
N ASP A 5 -2.18 -2.69 -6.06
CA ASP A 5 -2.89 -3.74 -5.33
C ASP A 5 -3.28 -3.27 -3.93
N LEU A 6 -4.46 -2.63 -3.85
CA LEU A 6 -5.03 -2.14 -2.60
C LEU A 6 -5.41 -3.29 -1.64
N ILE A 7 -5.71 -4.47 -2.19
CA ILE A 7 -6.04 -5.67 -1.40
C ILE A 7 -4.78 -6.15 -0.67
N PHE A 8 -3.66 -6.21 -1.39
CA PHE A 8 -2.35 -6.54 -0.83
C PHE A 8 -1.97 -5.56 0.29
N ILE A 9 -2.08 -4.24 0.05
CA ILE A 9 -1.77 -3.20 1.05
C ILE A 9 -2.55 -3.40 2.34
N LYS A 10 -3.87 -3.58 2.22
CA LYS A 10 -4.75 -3.81 3.38
C LYS A 10 -4.37 -5.11 4.12
N LYS A 11 -4.10 -6.18 3.38
CA LYS A 11 -3.71 -7.47 3.95
C LYS A 11 -2.38 -7.37 4.70
N GLN A 12 -1.37 -6.75 4.11
CA GLN A 12 -0.06 -6.56 4.69
C GLN A 12 -0.14 -5.73 5.98
N ARG A 13 -0.92 -4.63 5.95
CA ARG A 13 -1.21 -3.82 7.13
C ARG A 13 -1.79 -4.65 8.28
N LEU A 14 -2.75 -5.54 7.99
CA LEU A 14 -3.37 -6.41 8.99
C LEU A 14 -2.40 -7.46 9.54
N ILE A 15 -1.54 -8.05 8.69
CA ILE A 15 -0.49 -8.99 9.10
C ILE A 15 0.48 -8.32 10.08
N LEU A 16 0.88 -7.09 9.79
CA LEU A 16 1.75 -6.28 10.65
C LEU A 16 1.03 -5.66 11.84
N LYS A 17 -0.28 -5.91 12.01
CA LYS A 17 -1.14 -5.35 13.06
C LYS A 17 -1.10 -3.82 13.14
N LYS A 18 -0.85 -3.16 12.00
CA LYS A 18 -0.83 -1.70 11.91
C LYS A 18 -2.24 -1.15 11.81
N THR A 19 -2.52 -0.12 12.61
CA THR A 19 -3.78 0.60 12.58
C THR A 19 -3.79 1.61 11.43
N LEU A 20 -4.97 2.14 11.09
CA LEU A 20 -5.08 3.23 10.12
C LEU A 20 -4.33 4.49 10.58
N LYS A 21 -4.17 4.67 11.90
CA LYS A 21 -3.42 5.77 12.49
C LYS A 21 -1.92 5.59 12.25
N ASP A 22 -1.38 4.40 12.51
CA ASP A 22 0.05 4.13 12.30
C ASP A 22 0.46 4.34 10.84
N MET A 23 -0.41 3.94 9.91
CA MET A 23 -0.19 4.17 8.49
C MET A 23 -0.28 5.65 8.11
N ALA A 24 -1.28 6.37 8.65
CA ALA A 24 -1.39 7.80 8.41
C ALA A 24 -0.15 8.56 8.93
N GLU A 25 0.33 8.21 10.12
CA GLU A 25 1.55 8.80 10.69
C GLU A 25 2.79 8.49 9.84
N SER A 26 2.92 7.25 9.34
CA SER A 26 4.04 6.85 8.47
C SER A 26 4.04 7.57 7.11
N LEU A 27 2.87 8.00 6.63
CA LEU A 27 2.71 8.70 5.35
C LEU A 27 2.59 10.24 5.52
N ASP A 28 2.87 10.79 6.70
CA ASP A 28 2.66 12.22 7.03
C ASP A 28 1.22 12.71 6.77
N MET A 29 0.24 11.80 6.86
CA MET A 29 -1.17 12.13 6.70
C MET A 29 -1.75 12.59 8.04
N LYS A 30 -2.39 13.76 8.03
CA LYS A 30 -2.99 14.34 9.24
C LYS A 30 -4.06 13.47 9.91
N ASN A 31 -4.78 12.64 9.14
CA ASN A 31 -5.93 11.90 9.64
C ASN A 31 -5.90 10.43 9.21
N PRO A 32 -6.25 9.47 10.11
CA PRO A 32 -6.43 8.07 9.76
C PRO A 32 -7.47 7.84 8.65
N SER A 33 -8.53 8.66 8.63
CA SER A 33 -9.56 8.62 7.59
C SER A 33 -9.02 9.01 6.21
N THR A 34 -7.96 9.83 6.15
CA THR A 34 -7.29 10.15 4.89
C THR A 34 -6.63 8.90 4.33
N TYR A 35 -5.84 8.18 5.14
CA TYR A 35 -5.24 6.90 4.73
C TYR A 35 -6.31 5.88 4.31
N LEU A 36 -7.41 5.78 5.05
CA LEU A 36 -8.51 4.87 4.69
C LEU A 36 -9.04 5.12 3.27
N LYS A 37 -9.17 6.39 2.84
CA LYS A 37 -9.60 6.72 1.47
C LYS A 37 -8.61 6.24 0.41
N TYR A 38 -7.32 6.25 0.70
CA TYR A 38 -6.32 5.66 -0.21
C TYR A 38 -6.42 4.14 -0.23
N GLU A 39 -6.52 3.50 0.94
CA GLU A 39 -6.63 2.04 1.04
C GLU A 39 -7.93 1.49 0.41
N THR A 40 -9.04 2.24 0.45
CA THR A 40 -10.30 1.85 -0.18
C THR A 40 -10.40 2.24 -1.66
N GLY A 41 -9.40 2.94 -2.20
CA GLY A 41 -9.39 3.38 -3.60
C GLY A 41 -10.23 4.61 -3.90
N ALA A 42 -10.75 5.30 -2.88
CA ALA A 42 -11.36 6.62 -3.06
C ALA A 42 -10.30 7.67 -3.47
N TYR A 43 -9.04 7.48 -3.08
CA TYR A 43 -7.88 8.23 -3.56
C TYR A 43 -6.79 7.29 -4.09
N CYS A 44 -6.03 7.76 -5.08
CA CYS A 44 -4.90 7.02 -5.63
C CYS A 44 -3.61 7.37 -4.88
N PHE A 45 -2.84 6.36 -4.46
CA PHE A 45 -1.47 6.58 -3.99
C PHE A 45 -0.63 7.17 -5.12
N ARG A 46 0.10 8.24 -4.81
CA ARG A 46 1.02 8.89 -5.74
C ARG A 46 2.41 8.24 -5.63
N ALA A 47 3.25 8.45 -6.64
CA ALA A 47 4.61 7.91 -6.66
C ALA A 47 5.42 8.32 -5.40
N GLU A 48 5.21 9.54 -4.90
CA GLU A 48 5.82 10.06 -3.66
C GLU A 48 5.42 9.28 -2.39
N HIS A 49 4.25 8.63 -2.39
CA HIS A 49 3.78 7.84 -1.25
C HIS A 49 4.33 6.41 -1.25
N LEU A 50 4.75 5.88 -2.41
CA LEU A 50 5.11 4.47 -2.54
C LEU A 50 6.32 4.08 -1.68
N PRO A 51 7.42 4.84 -1.61
CA PRO A 51 8.56 4.49 -0.75
C PRO A 51 8.18 4.43 0.72
N ARG A 52 7.43 5.43 1.20
CA ARG A 52 6.98 5.49 2.60
C ARG A 52 5.99 4.38 2.93
N LEU A 53 5.14 4.02 1.97
CA LEU A 53 4.19 2.92 2.12
C LEU A 53 4.92 1.57 2.20
N ALA A 54 5.95 1.37 1.37
CA ALA A 54 6.82 0.19 1.36
C ALA A 54 7.55 0.04 2.69
N GLU A 55 8.19 1.10 3.19
CA GLU A 55 8.82 1.11 4.52
C GLU A 55 7.81 0.83 5.65
N ALA A 56 6.62 1.44 5.59
CA ALA A 56 5.59 1.24 6.60
C ALA A 56 5.03 -0.20 6.59
N LEU A 57 5.02 -0.87 5.44
CA LEU A 57 4.48 -2.22 5.25
C LEU A 57 5.55 -3.31 5.20
N ASP A 58 6.80 -2.95 5.46
CA ASP A 58 7.96 -3.86 5.46
C ASP A 58 7.99 -4.73 4.19
N CYS A 59 7.78 -4.09 3.04
CA CYS A 59 7.73 -4.75 1.73
C CYS A 59 8.36 -3.87 0.65
N GLU A 60 8.55 -4.41 -0.55
CA GLU A 60 9.10 -3.64 -1.66
C GLU A 60 8.00 -2.90 -2.42
N ILE A 61 8.34 -1.79 -3.08
CA ILE A 61 7.40 -1.05 -3.94
C ILE A 61 6.84 -1.96 -5.05
N SER A 62 7.67 -2.90 -5.55
CA SER A 62 7.28 -3.91 -6.54
C SER A 62 6.14 -4.80 -6.06
N ASP A 63 6.02 -5.08 -4.76
CA ASP A 63 4.96 -5.94 -4.21
C ASP A 63 3.57 -5.30 -4.35
N PHE A 64 3.50 -3.96 -4.41
CA PHE A 64 2.25 -3.24 -4.67
C PHE A 64 1.74 -3.39 -6.09
N PHE A 65 2.60 -3.82 -7.01
CA PHE A 65 2.25 -4.01 -8.40
C PHE A 65 2.29 -5.50 -8.67
N THR A 66 1.12 -6.14 -8.62
CA THR A 66 0.97 -7.48 -9.17
C THR A 66 1.31 -7.40 -10.65
N SER A 67 2.52 -7.81 -10.97
CA SER A 67 2.92 -8.02 -12.34
C SER A 67 2.14 -9.22 -12.82
N ASP A 68 1.36 -9.05 -13.88
CA ASP A 68 0.75 -10.15 -14.66
C ASP A 68 1.82 -11.02 -15.35
N VAL A 69 3.04 -11.07 -14.80
CA VAL A 69 4.05 -12.05 -15.19
C VAL A 69 3.69 -13.32 -14.46
N ALA A 70 2.72 -14.03 -15.04
CA ALA A 70 2.60 -15.47 -14.89
C ALA A 70 4.02 -16.04 -14.85
N LYS A 71 4.34 -16.82 -13.81
CA LYS A 71 5.54 -17.63 -13.80
C LYS A 71 5.52 -18.45 -15.10
N THR A 72 6.33 -18.07 -16.09
CA THR A 72 6.72 -19.03 -17.12
C THR A 72 7.52 -20.07 -16.37
N ALA A 73 6.85 -21.17 -16.03
CA ALA A 73 7.51 -22.41 -15.68
C ALA A 73 8.51 -22.72 -16.79
N ILE A 74 9.79 -22.84 -16.44
CA ILE A 74 10.84 -23.40 -17.27
C ILE A 74 10.89 -24.90 -16.97
#